data_AF-A0A9D6FJC5-F1
#
_entry.id   AF-A0A9D6FJC5-F1
#
_cell.length_a   1.000
_cell.length_b   1.000
_cell.length_c   1.000
_cell.angle_alpha   90.00
_cell.angle_beta   90.00
_cell.angle_gamma   90.00
#
_symmetry.space_group_name_H-M   'P 1'
#
loop_
_entity.id
_entity.type
_entity.pdbx_description
1 polymer ?
#
loop_
_entity_poly.entity_id
_entity_poly.type
_entity_poly.pdbx_seq_one_letter_code
_entity_poly.pdbx_strand_id
1 'polypeptide(L)'
;MPMVHVLQLDGIAGSPLRLGEHLLVFQCRNWNDIPEFPPESGALPDGHWDRGEGHYAFFLTPPGTDEYVLDAETALNISELVPEETREVTKDMGRAQKFVTGKRAFKLGGVPSWAQGPRVLRCGCGAEMEFLIEVPADLPFPKDPSTPEQRNAYSKTKFYLFLGNEIYLFACSRRCHPQALWAIVQ
;
A
#
# COMPACT_ATOMS: atom_id res chain seq x y z
N MET A 1 4.68 -19.03 -6.58
CA MET A 1 3.49 -18.52 -7.30
C MET A 1 3.87 -17.20 -7.93
N PRO A 2 3.49 -16.89 -9.18
CA PRO A 2 3.93 -15.64 -9.80
C PRO A 2 3.26 -14.45 -9.10
N MET A 3 4.08 -13.59 -8.49
CA MET A 3 3.67 -12.26 -8.05
C MET A 3 3.69 -11.34 -9.26
N VAL A 4 2.75 -10.40 -9.29
CA VAL A 4 2.61 -9.40 -10.34
C VAL A 4 2.97 -8.05 -9.77
N HIS A 5 3.77 -7.28 -10.50
CA HIS A 5 3.93 -5.86 -10.22
C HIS A 5 2.65 -5.10 -10.63
N VAL A 6 1.97 -4.50 -9.66
CA VAL A 6 0.62 -3.92 -9.83
C VAL A 6 0.59 -2.40 -9.72
N LEU A 7 1.53 -1.82 -8.97
CA LEU A 7 1.60 -0.38 -8.74
C LEU A 7 3.04 0.03 -8.46
N GLN A 8 3.50 1.04 -9.20
CA GLN A 8 4.72 1.78 -8.89
C GLN A 8 4.36 3.25 -8.64
N LEU A 9 4.91 3.83 -7.59
CA LEU A 9 4.82 5.26 -7.31
C LEU A 9 6.20 5.85 -7.06
N ASP A 10 6.45 6.99 -7.67
CA ASP A 10 7.72 7.69 -7.55
C ASP A 10 7.64 8.80 -6.51
N GLY A 11 8.75 9.05 -5.82
CA GLY A 11 8.88 10.15 -4.88
C GLY A 11 8.84 11.52 -5.57
N ILE A 12 7.69 12.20 -5.43
CA ILE A 12 7.49 13.57 -5.89
C ILE A 12 7.54 14.56 -4.72
N ALA A 13 7.80 15.84 -5.02
CA ALA A 13 7.84 16.90 -4.02
C ALA A 13 6.51 16.97 -3.23
N GLY A 14 6.60 17.07 -1.91
CA GLY A 14 5.43 17.12 -1.02
C GLY A 14 4.81 15.77 -0.68
N SER A 15 5.27 14.67 -1.29
CA SER A 15 4.86 13.31 -0.90
C SER A 15 5.69 12.76 0.27
N PRO A 16 5.19 11.75 1.01
CA PRO A 16 5.97 11.02 2.02
C PRO A 16 7.07 10.13 1.44
N LEU A 17 7.08 9.91 0.11
CA LEU A 17 8.18 9.25 -0.58
C LEU A 17 9.31 10.26 -0.79
N ARG A 18 10.54 9.88 -0.44
CA ARG A 18 11.71 10.75 -0.63
C ARG A 18 12.04 10.83 -2.12
N LEU A 19 12.63 11.96 -2.54
CA LEU A 19 13.03 12.15 -3.92
C LEU A 19 13.94 11.00 -4.39
N GLY A 20 13.55 10.33 -5.48
CA GLY A 20 14.24 9.17 -6.04
C GLY A 20 13.90 7.82 -5.39
N GLU A 21 13.06 7.77 -4.34
CA GLU A 21 12.47 6.51 -3.88
C GLU A 21 11.35 6.08 -4.83
N HIS A 22 11.23 4.76 -5.01
CA HIS A 22 10.10 4.14 -5.70
C HIS A 22 9.40 3.17 -4.77
N LEU A 23 8.09 3.33 -4.59
CA LEU A 23 7.25 2.31 -3.97
C LEU A 23 6.82 1.32 -5.03
N LEU A 24 7.18 0.05 -4.83
CA LEU A 24 6.77 -1.06 -5.67
C LEU A 24 5.81 -1.96 -4.90
N VAL A 25 4.65 -2.23 -5.48
CA VAL A 25 3.62 -3.09 -4.92
C VAL A 25 3.45 -4.32 -5.79
N PHE A 26 3.49 -5.48 -5.16
CA PHE A 26 3.30 -6.76 -5.80
C PHE A 26 2.12 -7.52 -5.18
N GLN A 27 1.34 -8.19 -6.02
CA GLN A 27 0.22 -9.04 -5.60
C GLN A 27 0.15 -10.31 -6.46
N CYS A 28 -0.13 -11.45 -5.85
CA CYS A 28 -0.46 -12.67 -6.55
C CYS A 28 -1.89 -12.59 -7.10
N ARG A 29 -2.11 -12.95 -8.37
CA ARG A 29 -3.44 -12.84 -9.01
C ARG A 29 -4.54 -13.70 -8.38
N ASN A 30 -4.15 -14.75 -7.65
CA ASN A 30 -5.06 -15.73 -7.08
C ASN A 30 -5.44 -15.40 -5.62
N TRP A 31 -4.83 -14.37 -5.04
CA TRP A 31 -4.97 -14.00 -3.64
C TRP A 31 -5.30 -12.51 -3.53
N ASN A 32 -6.35 -12.22 -2.78
CA ASN A 32 -6.86 -10.85 -2.59
C ASN A 32 -6.55 -10.31 -1.21
N ASP A 33 -6.32 -11.20 -0.25
CA ASP A 33 -6.17 -10.85 1.15
C ASP A 33 -4.72 -10.55 1.49
N ILE A 34 -4.54 -9.51 2.31
CA ILE A 34 -3.33 -9.32 3.09
C ILE A 34 -3.66 -9.87 4.48
N PRO A 35 -3.01 -10.95 4.94
CA PRO A 35 -3.22 -11.47 6.27
C PRO A 35 -2.84 -10.40 7.29
N GLU A 36 -3.79 -10.07 8.16
CA GLU A 36 -3.56 -9.12 9.23
C GLU A 36 -2.88 -9.84 10.40
N PHE A 37 -1.62 -9.53 10.66
CA PHE A 37 -0.91 -9.97 11.87
C PHE A 37 -0.66 -8.75 12.77
N PRO A 38 -1.70 -8.20 13.43
CA PRO A 38 -1.54 -7.00 14.22
C PRO A 38 -0.49 -7.24 15.32
N PRO A 39 0.55 -6.40 15.44
CA PRO A 39 1.48 -6.51 16.56
C PRO A 39 0.73 -6.19 17.86
N GLU A 40 0.77 -7.09 18.84
CA GLU A 40 0.10 -6.92 20.14
C GLU A 40 0.56 -5.66 20.89
N SER A 41 1.82 -5.26 20.69
CA SER A 41 2.46 -4.14 21.38
C SER A 41 2.62 -2.88 20.53
N GLY A 42 2.10 -2.88 19.29
CA GLY A 42 2.37 -1.81 18.31
C GLY A 42 3.80 -1.79 17.75
N ALA A 43 4.71 -2.64 18.27
CA ALA A 43 6.04 -2.83 17.71
C ALA A 43 6.06 -4.05 16.77
N LEU A 44 6.55 -3.84 15.55
CA LEU A 44 6.76 -4.92 14.60
C LEU A 44 7.95 -5.78 15.04
N PRO A 45 7.88 -7.11 14.90
CA PRO A 45 9.03 -7.97 15.15
C PRO A 45 10.24 -7.57 14.29
N ASP A 46 11.43 -7.82 14.82
CA ASP A 46 12.66 -7.79 14.02
C ASP A 46 12.53 -8.78 12.86
N GLY A 47 12.92 -8.34 11.66
CA GLY A 47 12.78 -9.14 10.45
C GLY A 47 11.33 -9.43 10.05
N HIS A 48 10.34 -8.59 10.42
CA HIS A 48 8.94 -8.81 10.03
C HIS A 48 8.73 -8.96 8.52
N TRP A 49 9.61 -8.38 7.70
CA TRP A 49 9.61 -8.54 6.24
C TRP A 49 9.90 -9.97 5.77
N ASP A 50 10.52 -10.81 6.60
CA ASP A 50 10.79 -12.22 6.28
C ASP A 50 9.57 -13.12 6.56
N ARG A 51 8.49 -12.59 7.14
CA ARG A 51 7.35 -13.37 7.66
C ARG A 51 6.12 -13.41 6.74
N GLY A 52 6.28 -13.17 5.43
CA GLY A 52 5.17 -13.16 4.48
C GLY A 52 4.78 -14.55 3.95
N GLU A 53 3.50 -14.72 3.60
CA GLU A 53 2.98 -15.93 2.91
C GLU A 53 3.35 -15.97 1.41
N GLY A 54 4.00 -14.91 0.89
CA GLY A 54 4.42 -14.81 -0.51
C GLY A 54 3.28 -14.51 -1.49
N HIS A 55 2.17 -13.97 -1.01
CA HIS A 55 1.01 -13.56 -1.82
C HIS A 55 1.04 -12.08 -2.22
N TYR A 56 1.84 -11.28 -1.54
CA TYR A 56 2.04 -9.86 -1.77
C TYR A 56 3.44 -9.49 -1.32
N ALA A 57 3.95 -8.38 -1.84
CA ALA A 57 5.17 -7.78 -1.36
C ALA A 57 5.14 -6.27 -1.59
N PHE A 58 5.77 -5.54 -0.68
CA PHE A 58 6.00 -4.11 -0.82
C PHE A 58 7.49 -3.86 -0.73
N PHE A 59 8.01 -3.03 -1.63
CA PHE A 59 9.39 -2.59 -1.61
C PHE A 59 9.44 -1.08 -1.73
N LEU A 60 10.35 -0.48 -0.98
CA LEU A 60 10.76 0.89 -1.18
C LEU A 60 12.22 0.89 -1.63
N THR A 61 12.45 1.25 -2.88
CA THR A 61 13.81 1.32 -3.40
C THR A 61 14.52 2.57 -2.85
N PRO A 62 15.84 2.48 -2.59
CA PRO A 62 16.62 3.64 -2.19
C PRO A 62 16.65 4.74 -3.28
N PRO A 63 16.87 6.01 -2.91
CA PRO A 63 17.14 7.08 -3.86
C PRO A 63 18.29 6.76 -4.82
N GLY A 64 18.08 7.03 -6.12
CA GLY A 64 19.11 6.83 -7.15
C GLY A 64 19.24 5.39 -7.64
N THR A 65 18.28 4.53 -7.31
CA THR A 65 18.17 3.20 -7.90
C THR A 65 17.34 3.31 -9.17
N ASP A 66 17.94 3.04 -10.34
CA ASP A 66 17.21 2.98 -11.63
C ASP A 66 16.37 1.69 -11.76
N GLU A 67 15.99 1.06 -10.65
CA GLU A 67 15.13 -0.13 -10.62
C GLU A 67 13.69 0.27 -10.95
N TYR A 68 13.45 0.49 -12.23
CA TYR A 68 12.12 0.42 -12.81
C TYR A 68 11.82 -1.04 -13.11
N VAL A 69 10.72 -1.55 -12.58
CA VAL A 69 10.19 -2.85 -13.04
C VAL A 69 9.51 -2.60 -14.38
N LEU A 70 10.32 -2.55 -15.44
CA LEU A 70 9.89 -2.29 -16.82
C LEU A 70 9.28 -3.52 -17.50
N ASP A 71 9.45 -4.71 -16.91
CA ASP A 71 8.76 -5.91 -17.36
C ASP A 71 7.30 -5.82 -16.91
N ALA A 72 6.53 -5.10 -17.73
CA ALA A 72 5.10 -5.01 -17.65
C ALA A 72 4.51 -6.40 -17.50
N GLU A 73 3.70 -6.61 -16.46
CA GLU A 73 2.91 -7.81 -16.42
C GLU A 73 1.97 -7.83 -17.62
N THR A 74 2.21 -8.74 -18.55
CA THR A 74 1.41 -8.96 -19.77
C THR A 74 -0.10 -9.05 -19.53
N ALA A 75 -0.49 -9.47 -18.33
CA ALA A 75 -1.89 -9.56 -17.94
C ALA A 75 -2.56 -8.24 -17.59
N LEU A 76 -1.79 -7.20 -17.24
CA LEU A 76 -2.27 -5.90 -16.82
C LEU A 76 -1.92 -4.83 -17.86
N ASN A 77 -2.84 -3.90 -18.07
CA ASN A 77 -2.55 -2.76 -18.93
C ASN A 77 -1.85 -1.69 -18.09
N ILE A 78 -0.62 -1.34 -18.46
CA ILE A 78 0.08 -0.21 -17.85
C ILE A 78 -0.76 1.05 -18.05
N SER A 79 -0.95 1.80 -16.97
CA SER A 79 -1.59 3.11 -16.98
C SER A 79 -0.73 4.05 -16.17
N GLU A 80 -0.51 5.25 -16.71
CA GLU A 80 0.18 6.31 -15.99
C GLU A 80 -0.78 6.94 -14.98
N LEU A 81 -0.31 7.16 -13.75
CA LEU A 81 -1.02 7.90 -12.73
C LEU A 81 -0.59 9.36 -12.78
N VAL A 82 -1.55 10.27 -12.86
CA VAL A 82 -1.29 11.72 -12.80
C VAL A 82 -1.62 12.20 -11.38
N PRO A 83 -0.61 12.55 -10.56
CA PRO A 83 -0.85 13.04 -9.21
C PRO A 83 -1.50 14.43 -9.26
N GLU A 84 -2.50 14.65 -8.41
CA GLU A 84 -3.12 15.95 -8.19
C GLU A 84 -2.83 16.40 -6.75
N GLU A 85 -2.23 17.58 -6.59
CA GLU A 85 -2.05 18.16 -5.27
C GLU A 85 -3.41 18.54 -4.68
N THR A 86 -3.67 18.10 -3.46
CA THR A 86 -4.92 18.37 -2.77
C THR A 86 -4.69 18.72 -1.32
N ARG A 87 -5.64 19.44 -0.73
CA ARG A 87 -5.62 19.74 0.71
C ARG A 87 -6.37 18.65 1.46
N GLU A 88 -5.71 18.02 2.43
CA GLU A 88 -6.35 17.03 3.29
C GLU A 88 -7.53 17.65 4.04
N VAL A 89 -8.65 16.91 4.06
CA VAL A 89 -9.86 17.29 4.78
C VAL A 89 -10.07 16.28 5.90
N THR A 90 -9.95 16.76 7.13
CA THR A 90 -10.06 15.91 8.32
C THR A 90 -11.40 16.09 9.01
N LYS A 91 -11.84 15.04 9.71
CA LYS A 91 -13.02 15.05 10.58
C LYS A 91 -12.70 14.41 11.91
N ASP A 92 -13.30 14.93 12.97
CA ASP A 92 -13.29 14.25 14.28
C ASP A 92 -14.27 13.08 14.27
N MET A 93 -13.81 11.93 14.72
CA MET A 93 -14.55 10.68 14.80
C MET A 93 -14.62 10.18 16.24
N GLY A 94 -15.71 9.46 16.53
CA GLY A 94 -15.89 8.70 17.77
C GLY A 94 -16.57 9.46 18.91
N ARG A 95 -17.51 8.77 19.59
CA ARG A 95 -18.11 9.25 20.86
C ARG A 95 -17.29 8.81 22.08
N ALA A 96 -16.69 7.62 22.04
CA ALA A 96 -15.96 7.01 23.15
C ALA A 96 -14.43 7.25 23.07
N GLN A 97 -13.86 7.19 21.87
CA GLN A 97 -12.46 7.53 21.60
C GLN A 97 -12.43 8.55 20.48
N LYS A 98 -12.03 9.79 20.80
CA LYS A 98 -11.93 10.85 19.81
C LYS A 98 -10.65 10.67 18.99
N PHE A 99 -10.78 10.59 17.68
CA PHE A 99 -9.63 10.57 16.76
C PHE A 99 -9.95 11.33 15.47
N VAL A 100 -8.91 11.73 14.76
CA VAL A 100 -9.02 12.43 13.49
C VAL A 100 -8.96 11.42 12.34
N THR A 101 -9.87 11.53 11.38
CA THR A 101 -9.87 10.72 10.14
C THR A 101 -9.77 11.64 8.92
N GLY A 102 -9.05 11.21 7.89
CA GLY A 102 -8.98 11.94 6.62
C GLY A 102 -10.08 11.56 5.64
N LYS A 103 -10.03 12.15 4.43
CA LYS A 103 -10.93 11.76 3.34
C LYS A 103 -10.51 10.40 2.78
N ARG A 104 -11.48 9.49 2.62
CA ARG A 104 -11.30 8.21 1.92
C ARG A 104 -11.01 8.43 0.44
N ALA A 105 -9.82 8.05 -0.01
CA ALA A 105 -9.37 8.22 -1.40
C ALA A 105 -8.10 7.41 -1.67
N PHE A 106 -7.82 7.13 -2.95
CA PHE A 106 -6.48 6.71 -3.36
C PHE A 106 -5.54 7.91 -3.22
N LYS A 107 -4.67 7.89 -2.20
CA LYS A 107 -3.84 9.06 -1.86
C LYS A 107 -2.49 8.68 -1.30
N LEU A 108 -1.51 9.54 -1.58
CA LEU A 108 -0.14 9.46 -1.09
C LEU A 108 0.05 10.54 -0.02
N GLY A 109 0.26 10.12 1.22
CA GLY A 109 0.37 11.00 2.38
C GLY A 109 -0.97 11.53 2.89
N GLY A 110 -0.90 12.45 3.85
CA GLY A 110 -2.07 13.01 4.54
C GLY A 110 -2.45 12.21 5.79
N VAL A 111 -3.75 12.16 6.11
CA VAL A 111 -4.28 11.45 7.28
C VAL A 111 -5.09 10.25 6.81
N PRO A 112 -4.81 9.01 7.23
CA PRO A 112 -5.60 7.85 6.79
C PRO A 112 -7.08 8.01 7.11
N SER A 113 -7.94 7.43 6.29
CA SER A 113 -9.40 7.43 6.48
C SER A 113 -9.89 6.45 7.55
N TRP A 114 -9.23 6.42 8.71
CA TRP A 114 -9.47 5.51 9.83
C TRP A 114 -10.95 5.21 10.11
N ALA A 115 -11.30 3.92 10.06
CA ALA A 115 -12.58 3.36 10.49
C ALA A 115 -12.54 2.91 11.96
N GLN A 116 -11.48 2.20 12.35
CA GLN A 116 -11.35 1.59 13.70
C GLN A 116 -10.43 2.37 14.66
N GLY A 117 -10.09 3.61 14.29
CA GLY A 117 -9.16 4.47 15.02
C GLY A 117 -7.70 4.31 14.55
N PRO A 118 -6.84 5.30 14.87
CA PRO A 118 -5.45 5.31 14.43
C PRO A 118 -4.62 4.25 15.14
N ARG A 119 -3.74 3.59 14.38
CA ARG A 119 -2.74 2.67 14.92
C ARG A 119 -1.37 3.33 14.93
N VAL A 120 -0.71 3.30 16.08
CA VAL A 120 0.67 3.74 16.22
C VAL A 120 1.56 2.52 16.08
N LEU A 121 2.43 2.53 15.07
CA LEU A 121 3.32 1.41 14.75
C LEU A 121 4.78 1.82 14.89
N ARG A 122 5.60 0.91 15.42
CA ARG A 122 7.07 1.02 15.44
C ARG A 122 7.67 -0.11 14.61
N CYS A 123 8.67 0.23 13.80
CA CYS A 123 9.48 -0.74 13.06
C CYS A 123 10.31 -1.60 14.02
N GLY A 124 10.77 -2.77 13.57
CA GLY A 124 11.72 -3.60 14.34
C GLY A 124 13.00 -2.85 14.73
N CYS A 125 13.48 -1.91 13.88
CA CYS A 125 14.62 -1.05 14.24
C CYS A 125 14.33 0.00 15.34
N GLY A 126 13.10 0.03 15.88
CA GLY A 126 12.63 0.93 16.94
C GLY A 126 12.11 2.30 16.45
N ALA A 127 12.27 2.61 15.16
CA ALA A 127 11.77 3.86 14.57
C ALA A 127 10.24 3.85 14.41
N GLU A 128 9.64 5.03 14.32
CA GLU A 128 8.21 5.15 14.03
C GLU A 128 7.93 4.75 12.57
N MET A 129 6.74 4.20 12.35
CA MET A 129 6.23 3.92 11.01
C MET A 129 5.36 5.11 10.57
N GLU A 130 5.69 5.70 9.43
CA GLU A 130 4.97 6.83 8.84
C GLU A 130 4.03 6.35 7.74
N PHE A 131 2.88 7.00 7.62
CA PHE A 131 1.90 6.68 6.60
C PHE A 131 2.41 7.08 5.21
N LEU A 132 2.35 6.15 4.25
CA LEU A 132 2.71 6.40 2.87
C LEU A 132 1.48 6.55 1.98
N ILE A 133 0.66 5.51 1.86
CA ILE A 133 -0.40 5.44 0.87
C ILE A 133 -1.65 4.78 1.44
N GLU A 134 -2.80 5.31 1.06
CA GLU A 134 -4.09 4.67 1.23
C GLU A 134 -4.58 4.17 -0.13
N VAL A 135 -4.93 2.88 -0.19
CA VAL A 135 -5.60 2.23 -1.30
C VAL A 135 -7.03 1.91 -0.86
N PRO A 136 -8.04 2.57 -1.44
CA PRO A 136 -9.42 2.29 -1.09
C PRO A 136 -9.79 0.88 -1.58
N ALA A 137 -10.76 0.26 -0.89
CA ALA A 137 -11.29 -1.02 -1.30
C ALA A 137 -11.80 -0.98 -2.75
N ASP A 138 -11.56 -2.08 -3.47
CA ASP A 138 -12.02 -2.29 -4.84
C ASP A 138 -11.50 -1.24 -5.84
N LEU A 139 -10.28 -0.71 -5.64
CA LEU A 139 -9.63 0.17 -6.61
C LEU A 139 -9.34 -0.59 -7.93
N PRO A 140 -9.98 -0.22 -9.07
CA PRO A 140 -9.85 -0.97 -10.30
C PRO A 140 -8.67 -0.50 -11.16
N PHE A 141 -7.98 -1.46 -11.75
CA PHE A 141 -6.96 -1.29 -12.78
C PHE A 141 -7.42 -1.97 -14.07
N PRO A 142 -7.15 -1.39 -15.24
CA PRO A 142 -7.51 -2.01 -16.51
C PRO A 142 -6.70 -3.32 -16.72
N LYS A 143 -7.40 -4.37 -17.13
CA LYS A 143 -6.84 -5.69 -17.42
C LYS A 143 -7.16 -6.08 -18.85
N ASP A 144 -6.26 -6.81 -19.50
CA ASP A 144 -6.57 -7.41 -20.79
C ASP A 144 -7.77 -8.38 -20.67
N PRO A 145 -8.77 -8.32 -21.58
CA PRO A 145 -9.93 -9.22 -21.56
C PRO A 145 -9.59 -10.71 -21.73
N SER A 146 -8.45 -11.04 -22.34
CA SER A 146 -7.97 -12.42 -22.52
C SER A 146 -7.29 -12.99 -21.27
N THR A 147 -6.86 -12.13 -20.34
CA THR A 147 -6.32 -12.56 -19.05
C THR A 147 -7.41 -13.25 -18.22
N PRO A 148 -7.10 -14.35 -17.51
CA PRO A 148 -8.04 -14.97 -16.57
C PRO A 148 -8.67 -13.97 -15.58
N GLU A 149 -9.92 -14.23 -15.21
CA GLU A 149 -10.63 -13.44 -14.21
C GLU A 149 -9.92 -13.55 -12.85
N GLN A 150 -9.75 -12.42 -12.17
CA GLN A 150 -9.32 -12.43 -10.77
C GLN A 150 -10.40 -13.12 -9.93
N ARG A 151 -9.97 -14.00 -9.02
CA ARG A 151 -10.89 -14.73 -8.14
C ARG A 151 -11.77 -13.75 -7.37
N ASN A 152 -13.09 -13.99 -7.37
CA ASN A 152 -14.12 -13.18 -6.72
C ASN A 152 -14.30 -11.75 -7.27
N ALA A 153 -13.61 -11.38 -8.35
CA ALA A 153 -13.79 -10.07 -8.96
C ALA A 153 -15.16 -9.94 -9.65
N TYR A 154 -15.71 -8.73 -9.62
CA TYR A 154 -17.01 -8.41 -10.22
C TYR A 154 -16.91 -7.99 -11.70
N SER A 155 -15.71 -8.03 -12.29
CA SER A 155 -15.46 -7.58 -13.66
C SER A 155 -14.44 -8.47 -14.37
N LYS A 156 -14.71 -8.76 -15.65
CA LYS A 156 -13.79 -9.53 -16.51
C LYS A 156 -12.63 -8.70 -17.08
N THR A 157 -12.77 -7.37 -17.06
CA THR A 157 -11.85 -6.42 -17.70
C THR A 157 -11.12 -5.53 -16.69
N LYS A 158 -11.34 -5.76 -15.40
CA LYS A 158 -10.67 -5.03 -14.32
C LYS A 158 -9.95 -6.00 -13.41
N PHE A 159 -8.78 -5.57 -12.94
CA PHE A 159 -8.07 -6.16 -11.82
C PHE A 159 -8.25 -5.22 -10.62
N TYR A 160 -8.44 -5.76 -9.42
CA TYR A 160 -8.67 -4.99 -8.21
C TYR A 160 -7.51 -5.22 -7.26
N LEU A 161 -6.78 -4.15 -6.93
CA LEU A 161 -5.67 -4.19 -5.99
C LEU A 161 -6.23 -4.49 -4.59
N PHE A 162 -5.81 -5.63 -4.01
CA PHE A 162 -6.30 -6.13 -2.72
C PHE A 162 -7.84 -6.15 -2.61
N LEU A 163 -8.52 -6.77 -3.58
CA LEU A 163 -10.00 -6.81 -3.69
C LEU A 163 -10.70 -7.01 -2.32
N GLY A 164 -11.67 -6.16 -2.03
CA GLY A 164 -12.44 -6.17 -0.77
C GLY A 164 -11.75 -5.52 0.43
N ASN A 165 -10.48 -5.14 0.32
CA ASN A 165 -9.69 -4.62 1.44
C ASN A 165 -9.33 -3.15 1.24
N GLU A 166 -9.50 -2.34 2.29
CA GLU A 166 -8.91 -1.01 2.35
C GLU A 166 -7.52 -1.09 3.02
N ILE A 167 -6.51 -0.61 2.31
CA ILE A 167 -5.11 -0.78 2.73
C ILE A 167 -4.48 0.56 3.06
N TYR A 168 -3.88 0.64 4.25
CA TYR A 168 -3.00 1.73 4.64
C TYR A 168 -1.59 1.20 4.77
N LEU A 169 -0.69 1.65 3.90
CA LEU A 169 0.71 1.23 3.93
C LEU A 169 1.55 2.25 4.70
N PHE A 170 2.36 1.73 5.62
CA PHE A 170 3.29 2.51 6.42
C PHE A 170 4.73 2.09 6.12
N ALA A 171 5.66 3.03 6.16
CA ALA A 171 7.09 2.77 6.04
C ALA A 171 7.84 3.16 7.30
N CYS A 172 8.95 2.47 7.57
CA CYS A 172 9.88 2.87 8.60
C CYS A 172 10.44 4.27 8.28
N SER A 173 10.26 5.23 9.19
CA SER A 173 10.80 6.60 9.06
C SER A 173 12.33 6.66 8.88
N ARG A 174 13.07 5.60 9.27
CA ARG A 174 14.52 5.49 9.05
C ARG A 174 14.90 4.78 7.75
N ARG A 175 13.96 4.14 7.04
CA ARG A 175 14.23 3.30 5.86
C ARG A 175 15.29 2.24 6.13
N CYS A 176 15.20 1.55 7.27
CA CYS A 176 16.24 0.61 7.70
C CYS A 176 16.35 -0.65 6.83
N HIS A 177 15.32 -0.95 6.03
CA HIS A 177 15.29 -2.06 5.08
C HIS A 177 14.32 -1.70 3.92
N PRO A 178 14.55 -2.13 2.67
CA PRO A 178 13.62 -1.87 1.55
C PRO A 178 12.20 -2.39 1.80
N GLN A 179 12.07 -3.45 2.58
CA GLN A 179 10.78 -4.03 2.96
C GLN A 179 10.36 -3.67 4.40
N ALA A 180 10.95 -2.64 5.01
CA ALA A 180 10.49 -2.12 6.30
C ALA A 180 9.17 -1.34 6.15
N LEU A 181 8.16 -2.06 5.68
CA LEU A 181 6.84 -1.60 5.28
C LEU A 181 5.79 -2.48 5.98
N TRP A 182 4.65 -1.88 6.31
CA TRP A 182 3.56 -2.59 6.98
C TRP A 182 2.21 -2.11 6.48
N ALA A 183 1.38 -3.06 6.04
CA ALA A 183 0.02 -2.80 5.64
C ALA A 183 -0.94 -3.01 6.83
N ILE A 184 -1.83 -2.04 7.04
CA ILE A 184 -3.03 -2.21 7.86
C ILE A 184 -4.20 -2.42 6.92
N VAL A 185 -5.01 -3.43 7.22
CA VAL A 185 -6.26 -3.73 6.51
C VAL A 185 -7.43 -3.21 7.36
N GLN A 186 -8.41 -2.54 6.76
CA GLN A 186 -9.64 -2.07 7.43
C GLN A 186 -10.92 -2.47 6.70
#